data_AF-A0A180FPC4-F1
#
_entry.id   AF-A0A180FPC4-F1
#
_cell.length_a   1.000
_cell.length_b   1.000
_cell.length_c   1.000
_cell.angle_alpha   90.00
_cell.angle_beta   90.00
_cell.angle_gamma   90.00
#
_symmetry.space_group_name_H-M   'P 1'
#
loop_
_entity.id
_entity.type
_entity.pdbx_description
1 polymer ?
#
loop_
_entity_poly.entity_id
_entity_poly.type
_entity_poly.pdbx_seq_one_letter_code
_entity_poly.pdbx_strand_id
1 'polypeptide(L)'
;MASVTAFIRVSKKSVQSANVRFRLPDGRSVQLFHKSELTVNPAHWDGKKQDIKAKVVCDAREKTKIANDVPARKNLILEIYNSAPDKSALTSE
;
A
#
# COMPACT_ATOMS: atom_id res chain seq x y z
N MET A 1 11.49 10.92 9.69
CA MET A 1 11.52 9.46 9.54
C MET A 1 10.50 9.10 8.47
N ALA A 2 10.97 8.55 7.35
CA ALA A 2 10.08 8.13 6.28
C ALA A 2 9.12 7.04 6.78
N SER A 3 7.87 7.09 6.37
CA SER A 3 6.85 6.09 6.72
C SER A 3 6.09 5.67 5.48
N VAL A 4 5.79 4.39 5.32
CA VAL A 4 5.07 3.89 4.14
C VAL A 4 3.60 3.71 4.48
N THR A 5 2.73 4.45 3.79
CA THR A 5 1.27 4.33 3.90
C THR A 5 0.71 3.58 2.71
N ALA A 6 -0.10 2.55 2.95
CA ALA A 6 -0.84 1.84 1.91
C ALA A 6 -2.26 2.40 1.77
N PHE A 7 -2.73 2.54 0.53
CA PHE A 7 -4.04 3.08 0.20
C PHE A 7 -4.55 2.49 -1.11
N ILE A 8 -5.85 2.63 -1.36
CA ILE A 8 -6.45 2.29 -2.65
C ILE A 8 -7.03 3.55 -3.29
N ARG A 9 -7.09 3.56 -4.63
CA ARG A 9 -7.78 4.61 -5.39
C ARG A 9 -8.80 3.94 -6.29
N VAL A 10 -10.06 4.34 -6.14
CA VAL A 10 -11.18 3.88 -6.96
C VAL A 10 -11.74 5.05 -7.75
N SER A 11 -12.01 4.85 -9.04
CA SER A 11 -12.62 5.85 -9.92
C SER A 11 -14.14 5.79 -9.92
N LYS A 12 -14.72 4.62 -9.61
CA LYS A 12 -16.18 4.38 -9.56
C LYS A 12 -16.54 3.60 -8.30
N LYS A 13 -17.75 3.81 -7.77
CA LYS A 13 -18.26 3.10 -6.57
C LYS A 13 -18.41 1.59 -6.76
N SER A 14 -18.58 1.10 -7.99
CA SER A 14 -18.85 -0.31 -8.31
C SER A 14 -17.61 -1.13 -8.66
N VAL A 15 -16.40 -0.61 -8.45
CA VAL A 15 -15.17 -1.34 -8.74
C VAL A 15 -15.03 -2.51 -7.75
N GLN A 16 -14.97 -3.73 -8.27
CA GLN A 16 -14.87 -4.95 -7.46
C GLN A 16 -13.43 -5.29 -7.05
N SER A 17 -12.42 -4.68 -7.69
CA SER A 17 -11.01 -4.89 -7.41
C SER A 17 -10.22 -3.60 -7.62
N ALA A 18 -9.45 -3.17 -6.62
CA ALA A 18 -8.52 -2.05 -6.74
C ALA A 18 -7.11 -2.47 -6.32
N ASN A 19 -6.11 -1.93 -7.01
CA ASN A 19 -4.71 -2.11 -6.62
C ASN A 19 -4.40 -1.34 -5.33
N VAL A 20 -3.70 -2.01 -4.41
CA VAL A 20 -3.06 -1.37 -3.27
C VAL A 20 -1.87 -0.57 -3.78
N ARG A 21 -1.87 0.70 -3.46
CA ARG A 21 -0.80 1.65 -3.72
C ARG A 21 -0.10 1.98 -2.42
N PHE A 22 1.18 2.29 -2.50
CA PHE A 22 2.01 2.69 -1.38
C PHE A 22 2.50 4.11 -1.64
N ARG A 23 2.52 4.91 -0.58
CA ARG A 23 3.06 6.26 -0.58
C ARG A 23 4.12 6.34 0.51
N LEU A 24 5.32 6.75 0.15
CA LEU A 24 6.42 7.04 1.06
C LEU A 24 6.69 8.55 1.02
N PRO A 25 6.16 9.33 1.98
CA PRO A 25 6.64 10.68 2.24
C PRO A 25 7.93 10.66 3.07
N ASP A 26 8.90 11.50 2.69
CA ASP A 26 10.01 11.92 3.54
C ASP A 26 10.11 13.46 3.52
N GLY A 27 9.56 14.10 4.55
CA GLY A 27 9.53 15.56 4.67
C GLY A 27 8.61 16.26 3.66
N ARG A 28 9.02 17.45 3.22
CA ARG A 28 8.27 18.28 2.24
C ARG A 28 8.64 17.99 0.79
N SER A 29 9.79 17.36 0.56
CA SER A 29 10.42 17.32 -0.76
C SER A 29 10.28 15.97 -1.45
N VAL A 30 10.22 14.87 -0.69
CA VAL A 30 10.17 13.51 -1.24
C VAL A 30 8.79 12.92 -1.02
N GLN A 31 8.12 12.59 -2.12
CA GLN A 31 6.87 11.85 -2.09
C GLN A 31 6.89 10.80 -3.19
N LEU A 32 7.16 9.56 -2.80
CA LEU A 32 7.22 8.44 -3.73
C LEU A 32 5.91 7.65 -3.74
N PHE A 33 5.55 7.15 -4.91
CA PHE A 33 4.37 6.32 -5.12
C PHE A 33 4.74 4.99 -5.76
N HIS A 34 4.18 3.89 -5.24
CA HIS A 34 4.35 2.55 -5.80
C HIS A 34 2.98 1.92 -6.03
N LYS A 35 2.68 1.51 -7.27
CA LYS A 35 1.50 0.72 -7.59
C LYS A 35 1.86 -0.75 -7.50
N SER A 36 1.21 -1.50 -6.60
CA SER A 36 1.45 -2.93 -6.49
C SER A 36 0.45 -3.77 -7.27
N GLU A 37 0.81 -5.02 -7.52
CA GLU A 37 -0.06 -6.06 -8.06
C GLU A 37 -1.09 -6.58 -7.04
N LEU A 38 -1.01 -6.16 -5.78
CA LEU A 38 -1.96 -6.58 -4.76
C LEU A 38 -3.31 -5.95 -5.05
N THR A 39 -4.32 -6.78 -5.29
CA THR A 39 -5.70 -6.35 -5.51
C THR A 39 -6.56 -6.67 -4.31
N VAL A 40 -7.45 -5.74 -3.98
CA VAL A 40 -8.41 -5.87 -2.88
C VAL A 40 -9.75 -5.32 -3.32
N ASN A 41 -10.84 -5.92 -2.83
CA ASN A 41 -12.16 -5.33 -2.99
C ASN A 41 -12.25 -4.02 -2.20
N PRO A 42 -12.51 -2.87 -2.85
CA PRO A 42 -12.60 -1.57 -2.19
C PRO A 42 -13.60 -1.52 -1.03
N ALA A 43 -14.68 -2.29 -1.10
CA ALA A 43 -15.67 -2.37 -0.03
C ALA A 43 -15.09 -2.99 1.26
N HIS A 44 -14.08 -3.86 1.11
CA HIS A 44 -13.47 -4.63 2.19
C HIS A 44 -12.25 -3.93 2.80
N TRP A 45 -11.67 -2.95 2.11
CA TRP A 45 -10.48 -2.23 2.58
C TRP A 45 -10.77 -1.29 3.77
N ASP A 46 -9.97 -1.39 4.81
CA ASP A 46 -9.91 -0.47 5.95
C ASP A 46 -8.74 0.50 5.73
N GLY A 47 -9.04 1.76 5.40
CA GLY A 47 -8.01 2.77 5.17
C GLY A 47 -7.25 3.19 6.42
N LYS A 48 -7.79 2.98 7.63
CA LYS A 48 -7.10 3.32 8.88
C LYS A 48 -6.11 2.24 9.27
N LYS A 49 -6.54 0.98 9.20
CA LYS A 49 -5.68 -0.18 9.49
C LYS A 49 -4.76 -0.53 8.33
N GLN A 50 -5.11 -0.07 7.12
CA GLN A 50 -4.43 -0.40 5.87
C GLN A 50 -4.42 -1.91 5.62
N ASP A 51 -5.57 -2.54 5.86
CA ASP A 51 -5.81 -3.99 5.80
C ASP A 51 -7.30 -4.24 5.50
N ILE A 52 -7.74 -5.49 5.48
CA ILE A 52 -9.14 -5.87 5.36
C ILE A 52 -9.91 -5.57 6.65
N LYS A 53 -11.12 -5.02 6.52
CA LYS A 53 -12.05 -4.76 7.62
C LYS A 53 -12.34 -6.06 8.41
N ALA A 54 -12.19 -6.00 9.72
CA ALA A 54 -12.33 -7.17 10.60
C ALA A 54 -13.68 -7.89 10.50
N LYS A 55 -14.78 -7.16 10.28
CA LYS A 55 -16.16 -7.68 10.26
C LYS A 55 -16.68 -8.06 8.86
N VAL A 56 -15.83 -8.02 7.83
CA VAL A 56 -16.25 -8.37 6.47
C VAL A 56 -16.10 -9.86 6.23
N VAL A 57 -17.15 -10.48 5.69
CA VAL A 57 -17.10 -11.84 5.16
C VAL A 57 -16.32 -11.78 3.85
N CYS A 58 -15.08 -12.25 3.89
CA CYS A 58 -14.18 -12.34 2.76
C CYS A 58 -13.48 -13.70 2.80
N ASP A 59 -12.92 -14.11 1.67
CA ASP A 59 -12.18 -15.35 1.61
C ASP A 59 -11.00 -15.30 2.59
N ALA A 60 -10.87 -16.31 3.45
CA ALA A 60 -9.83 -16.36 4.46
C ALA A 60 -8.43 -16.27 3.83
N ARG A 61 -8.27 -16.86 2.64
CA ARG A 61 -7.03 -16.80 1.85
C ARG A 61 -6.68 -15.39 1.42
N GLU A 62 -7.65 -14.63 0.91
CA GLU A 62 -7.44 -13.23 0.51
C GLU A 62 -7.10 -12.36 1.71
N LYS A 63 -7.80 -12.56 2.83
CA LYS A 63 -7.56 -11.83 4.08
C LYS A 63 -6.14 -12.06 4.58
N THR A 64 -5.70 -13.31 4.69
CA THR A 64 -4.34 -13.65 5.13
C THR A 64 -3.29 -13.13 4.16
N LYS A 65 -3.56 -13.20 2.85
CA LYS A 65 -2.65 -12.66 1.83
C LYS A 65 -2.43 -11.16 2.02
N ILE A 66 -3.50 -10.37 2.12
CA ILE A 66 -3.37 -8.91 2.31
C ILE A 66 -2.73 -8.58 3.66
N ALA A 67 -3.11 -9.28 4.73
CA ALA A 67 -2.56 -9.07 6.08
C ALA A 67 -1.04 -9.33 6.14
N ASN A 68 -0.51 -10.23 5.31
CA ASN A 68 0.93 -10.52 5.24
C ASN A 68 1.65 -9.66 4.19
N ASP A 69 1.10 -9.57 2.99
CA ASP A 69 1.76 -8.94 1.84
C ASP A 69 1.85 -7.43 1.97
N VAL A 70 0.84 -6.76 2.57
CA VAL A 70 0.86 -5.30 2.72
C VAL A 70 1.96 -4.84 3.68
N PRO A 71 2.09 -5.39 4.92
CA PRO A 71 3.22 -5.08 5.78
C PRO A 71 4.57 -5.46 5.18
N ALA A 72 4.68 -6.66 4.59
CA ALA A 72 5.92 -7.09 3.94
C ALA A 72 6.36 -6.12 2.85
N ARG A 73 5.42 -5.65 2.00
CA ARG A 73 5.71 -4.66 0.96
C ARG A 73 6.09 -3.30 1.52
N LYS A 74 5.48 -2.84 2.61
CA LYS A 74 5.88 -1.58 3.28
C LYS A 74 7.32 -1.65 3.77
N ASN A 75 7.68 -2.75 4.42
CA ASN A 75 9.02 -2.97 4.94
C ASN A 75 10.04 -2.99 3.81
N LEU A 76 9.76 -3.72 2.72
CA LEU A 76 10.62 -3.76 1.54
C LEU A 76 10.83 -2.37 0.93
N ILE A 77 9.76 -1.58 0.74
CA ILE A 77 9.87 -0.22 0.20
C ILE A 77 10.72 0.66 1.12
N LEU A 78 10.51 0.55 2.43
CA LEU A 78 11.26 1.33 3.42
C LEU A 78 12.74 0.92 3.46
N GLU A 79 13.03 -0.37 3.33
CA GLU A 79 14.40 -0.90 3.28
C GLU A 79 15.15 -0.45 2.03
N ILE A 80 14.52 -0.52 0.85
CA ILE A 80 15.07 0.02 -0.39
C ILE A 80 15.32 1.52 -0.26
N TYR A 81 14.37 2.26 0.32
CA TYR A 81 14.52 3.69 0.53
C TYR A 81 15.67 4.06 1.48
N ASN A 82 15.87 3.29 2.54
CA ASN A 82 16.92 3.53 3.52
C ASN A 82 18.30 3.06 3.05
N SER A 83 18.36 2.05 2.17
CA SER A 83 19.61 1.57 1.57
C SER A 83 20.06 2.39 0.38
N ALA A 84 19.17 3.20 -0.22
CA ALA A 84 19.53 4.11 -1.30
C ALA A 84 20.51 5.20 -0.80
N PRO A 85 21.71 5.32 -1.40
CA PRO A 85 22.70 6.32 -0.99
C PRO A 85 22.28 7.74 -1.35
N ASP A 86 21.56 7.90 -2.47
CA ASP A 86 20.99 9.17 -2.89
C ASP A 86 19.46 9.04 -3.06
N LYS A 87 18.75 9.63 -2.10
CA LYS A 87 17.29 9.64 -2.07
C LYS A 87 16.68 10.57 -3.11
N SER A 88 17.45 11.54 -3.63
CA SER A 88 16.98 12.48 -4.65
C SER A 88 16.91 11.85 -6.05
N ALA A 89 17.66 10.77 -6.26
CA ALA A 89 17.65 9.99 -7.49
C ALA A 89 16.47 8.99 -7.57
N LEU A 90 15.76 8.75 -6.46
CA LEU A 90 14.60 7.86 -6.45
C LEU A 90 13.41 8.54 -7.13
N THR A 91 12.90 7.93 -8.20
CA THR A 91 11.70 8.35 -8.91
C THR A 91 10.57 7.34 -8.70
N SER A 92 9.34 7.72 -9.06
CA SER A 92 8.12 6.89 -8.88
C SER A 92 7.47 6.50 -10.21
N GLU A 93 8.23 6.54 -11.29
CA GLU A 93 7.77 6.18 -12.64
C GLU A 93 7.72 4.65 -12.83
#